data_AF-E6MI82-F1
#
_entry.id   AF-E6MI82-F1
#
_cell.length_a   1.000
_cell.length_b   1.000
_cell.length_c   1.000
_cell.angle_alpha   90.00
_cell.angle_beta   90.00
_cell.angle_gamma   90.00
#
_symmetry.space_group_name_H-M   'P 1'
#
loop_
_entity.id
_entity.type
_entity.pdbx_description
1 polymer ?
#
loop_
_entity_poly.entity_id
_entity_poly.type
_entity_poly.pdbx_seq_one_letter_code
_entity_poly.pdbx_strand_id
1 'polypeptide(L)'
;MSKNKKTALILLLVCVAIAVIPFFALSGKAEFGGSDDAGGTLVEKNDSSYKAWATPVLEKAIGGELPGEVESLLFCVQTGIGVGIMAFFLGRFVERKKLGKEDQEL
;
A
#
# COMPACT_ATOMS: atom_id res chain seq x y z
N MET A 1 10.83 25.87 -15.13
CA MET A 1 10.07 25.22 -14.01
C MET A 1 10.30 26.00 -12.74
N SER A 2 9.24 26.36 -12.01
CA SER A 2 9.38 26.91 -10.65
C SER A 2 10.12 25.89 -9.77
N LYS A 3 10.91 26.35 -8.78
CA LYS A 3 11.71 25.50 -7.87
C LYS A 3 10.92 24.28 -7.38
N ASN A 4 9.67 24.50 -6.97
CA ASN A 4 8.78 23.47 -6.43
C ASN A 4 8.42 22.38 -7.45
N LYS A 5 8.22 22.73 -8.72
CA LYS A 5 7.96 21.74 -9.78
C LYS A 5 9.18 20.84 -10.01
N LYS A 6 10.40 21.40 -9.92
CA LYS A 6 11.64 20.61 -10.08
C LYS A 6 11.81 19.64 -8.92
N THR A 7 11.62 20.11 -7.69
CA THR A 7 11.66 19.27 -6.49
C THR A 7 10.64 18.14 -6.54
N ALA A 8 9.39 18.43 -6.92
CA ALA A 8 8.34 17.42 -7.05
C ALA A 8 8.68 16.33 -8.08
N LEU A 9 9.23 16.72 -9.24
CA LEU A 9 9.63 15.77 -10.27
C LEU A 9 10.78 14.86 -9.81
N ILE A 10 11.77 15.43 -9.11
CA ILE A 10 12.89 14.67 -8.54
C ILE A 10 12.38 13.69 -7.48
N LEU A 11 11.51 14.13 -6.58
CA LEU A 11 10.91 13.25 -5.55
C LEU A 11 10.12 12.10 -6.19
N LEU A 12 9.36 12.37 -7.24
CA LEU A 12 8.59 11.34 -7.94
C LEU A 12 9.52 10.32 -8.60
N LEU A 13 10.61 10.77 -9.24
CA LEU A 13 11.64 9.88 -9.78
C LEU A 13 12.31 9.03 -8.70
N VAL A 14 12.58 9.60 -7.52
CA VAL A 14 13.13 8.86 -6.37
C VAL A 14 12.14 7.81 -5.88
N CYS A 15 10.85 8.12 -5.78
CA CYS A 15 9.83 7.13 -5.40
C CYS A 15 9.77 5.97 -6.40
N VAL A 16 9.80 6.27 -7.72
CA VAL A 16 9.83 5.24 -8.76
C VAL A 16 11.11 4.41 -8.66
N ALA A 17 12.26 5.04 -8.43
CA ALA A 17 13.53 4.34 -8.24
C ALA A 17 13.50 3.40 -7.02
N ILE A 18 12.97 3.85 -5.89
CA ILE A 18 12.82 3.02 -4.67
C ILE A 18 11.88 1.83 -4.94
N ALA A 19 10.83 1.99 -5.73
CA ALA A 19 9.92 0.88 -6.06
C ALA A 19 10.53 -0.11 -7.06
N VAL A 20 11.25 0.39 -8.06
CA VAL A 20 11.69 -0.41 -9.22
C VAL A 20 13.06 -1.05 -8.99
N ILE A 21 14.01 -0.35 -8.36
CA ILE A 21 15.38 -0.87 -8.16
C ILE A 21 15.40 -2.19 -7.39
N PRO A 22 14.67 -2.36 -6.26
CA PRO A 22 14.68 -3.63 -5.52
C PRO A 22 14.13 -4.78 -6.35
N PHE A 23 13.13 -4.52 -7.20
CA PHE A 23 12.54 -5.54 -8.06
C PHE A 23 13.59 -6.15 -8.98
N PHE A 24 14.41 -5.32 -9.64
CA PHE A 24 15.49 -5.80 -10.52
C PHE A 24 16.74 -6.28 -9.78
N ALA A 25 17.12 -5.62 -8.68
CA ALA A 25 18.31 -5.98 -7.91
C ALA A 25 18.17 -7.33 -7.16
N LEU A 26 16.93 -7.71 -6.82
CA LEU A 26 16.61 -8.93 -6.06
C LEU A 26 15.86 -9.98 -6.89
N SER A 27 15.66 -9.72 -8.19
CA SER A 27 14.96 -10.60 -9.14
C SER A 27 15.50 -12.04 -9.05
N GLY A 28 14.70 -12.94 -8.46
CA GLY A 28 14.98 -14.37 -8.37
C GLY A 28 15.62 -14.87 -7.07
N LYS A 29 15.95 -13.99 -6.11
CA LYS A 29 16.50 -14.39 -4.80
C LYS A 29 15.65 -13.98 -3.59
N ALA A 30 14.77 -12.98 -3.77
CA ALA A 30 13.84 -12.58 -2.73
C ALA A 30 12.52 -13.33 -2.90
N GLU A 31 12.16 -14.13 -1.91
CA GLU A 31 10.78 -14.56 -1.71
C GLU A 31 9.99 -13.30 -1.33
N PHE A 32 9.33 -12.71 -2.33
CA PHE A 32 8.36 -11.64 -2.09
C PHE A 32 7.12 -12.27 -1.45
N GLY A 33 7.22 -12.56 -0.16
CA GLY A 33 6.10 -12.96 0.70
C GLY A 33 5.53 -11.77 1.47
N GLY A 34 4.36 -11.96 2.08
CA GLY A 34 3.79 -10.97 2.98
C GLY A 34 4.66 -10.78 4.21
N SER A 35 4.48 -9.65 4.92
CA SER A 35 5.09 -9.48 6.26
C SER A 35 4.68 -10.59 7.23
N ASP A 36 3.49 -11.12 7.02
CA ASP A 36 2.84 -12.07 7.90
C ASP A 36 3.44 -13.48 7.72
N ASP A 37 3.80 -13.86 6.49
CA ASP A 37 4.54 -15.10 6.19
C ASP A 37 5.92 -15.13 6.85
N ALA A 38 6.65 -14.01 6.76
CA ALA A 38 7.96 -13.86 7.38
C ALA A 38 7.89 -13.92 8.92
N GLY A 39 6.81 -13.37 9.49
CA GLY A 39 6.55 -13.42 10.93
C GLY A 39 6.28 -14.83 11.42
N GLY A 40 5.39 -15.58 10.75
CA GLY A 40 5.04 -16.96 11.12
C GLY A 40 6.26 -17.88 11.13
N THR A 41 7.08 -17.80 10.07
CA THR A 41 8.29 -18.62 9.92
C THR A 41 9.31 -18.40 11.05
N LEU A 42 9.42 -17.18 11.55
CA LEU A 42 10.34 -16.85 12.65
C LEU A 42 9.82 -17.34 14.01
N VAL A 43 8.51 -17.25 14.22
CA VAL A 43 7.87 -17.72 15.45
C VAL A 43 7.99 -19.24 15.57
N GLU A 44 7.72 -19.98 14.50
CA GLU A 44 7.88 -21.45 14.49
C GLU A 44 9.33 -21.89 14.74
N LYS A 45 10.31 -21.14 14.22
CA LYS A 45 11.74 -21.42 14.45
C LYS A 45 12.18 -21.16 15.88
N ASN A 46 11.59 -20.17 16.55
CA ASN A 46 12.01 -19.74 17.89
C ASN A 46 11.24 -20.46 19.00
N ASP A 47 9.98 -20.85 18.76
CA ASP A 47 9.16 -21.63 19.68
C ASP A 47 8.18 -22.52 18.90
N SER A 48 8.53 -23.79 18.76
CA SER A 48 7.71 -24.79 18.06
C SER A 48 6.45 -25.19 18.81
N SER A 49 6.29 -24.77 20.07
CA SER A 49 5.07 -24.98 20.86
C SER A 49 4.15 -23.76 20.87
N TYR A 50 4.50 -22.69 20.14
CA TYR A 50 3.70 -21.49 20.08
C TYR A 50 2.34 -21.75 19.44
N LYS A 51 1.28 -21.30 20.13
CA LYS A 51 -0.09 -21.33 19.62
C LYS A 51 -0.54 -19.90 19.36
N ALA A 52 -1.06 -19.65 18.16
CA ALA A 52 -1.64 -18.36 17.82
C ALA A 52 -2.73 -17.96 18.83
N TRP A 53 -2.59 -16.79 19.42
CA TRP A 53 -3.52 -16.25 20.42
C TRP A 53 -4.82 -15.71 19.79
N ALA A 54 -4.82 -15.46 18.47
CA ALA A 54 -5.97 -15.08 17.69
C ALA A 54 -5.90 -15.68 16.29
N THR A 55 -7.06 -16.10 15.79
CA THR A 55 -7.25 -16.49 14.38
C THR A 55 -8.06 -15.39 13.69
N PRO A 56 -7.67 -14.95 12.48
CA PRO A 56 -8.43 -13.99 11.69
C PRO A 56 -9.92 -14.36 11.61
N VAL A 57 -10.79 -13.35 11.72
CA VAL A 57 -12.26 -13.55 11.70
C VAL A 57 -12.70 -14.21 10.40
N LEU A 58 -12.04 -13.87 9.29
CA LEU A 58 -12.35 -14.41 7.98
C LEU A 58 -11.99 -15.91 7.90
N GLU A 59 -10.82 -16.31 8.40
CA GLU A 59 -10.43 -17.72 8.48
C GLU A 59 -11.36 -18.53 9.39
N LYS A 60 -11.79 -17.95 10.52
CA LYS A 60 -12.80 -18.57 11.39
C LYS A 60 -14.13 -18.79 10.68
N ALA A 61 -14.53 -17.85 9.81
CA ALA A 61 -15.80 -17.91 9.10
C ALA A 61 -15.77 -18.92 7.94
N ILE A 62 -14.62 -19.08 7.28
CA ILE A 62 -14.45 -19.94 6.10
C ILE A 62 -13.98 -21.35 6.50
N GLY A 63 -13.46 -21.51 7.72
CA GLY A 63 -13.03 -22.81 8.27
C GLY A 63 -11.63 -23.23 7.80
N GLY A 64 -10.81 -22.29 7.34
CA GLY A 64 -9.46 -22.53 6.82
C GLY A 64 -8.77 -21.24 6.38
N GLU A 65 -7.51 -21.35 5.95
CA GLU A 65 -6.72 -20.23 5.44
C GLU A 65 -7.30 -19.68 4.14
N LEU A 66 -7.20 -18.36 3.98
CA LEU A 66 -7.68 -17.70 2.78
C LEU A 66 -6.74 -18.00 1.59
N PRO A 67 -7.26 -18.36 0.40
CA PRO A 67 -6.40 -18.52 -0.76
C PRO A 67 -5.66 -17.20 -1.05
N GLY A 68 -4.33 -17.25 -1.26
CA GLY A 68 -3.52 -16.04 -1.46
C GLY A 68 -3.96 -15.17 -2.66
N GLU A 69 -4.60 -15.78 -3.67
CA GLU A 69 -5.22 -15.05 -4.79
C GLU A 69 -6.41 -14.18 -4.33
N VAL A 70 -7.23 -14.71 -3.42
CA VAL A 70 -8.39 -14.01 -2.84
C VAL A 70 -7.92 -12.91 -1.90
N GLU A 71 -6.87 -13.17 -1.11
CA GLU A 71 -6.24 -12.15 -0.26
C GLU A 71 -5.73 -10.97 -1.09
N SER A 72 -4.96 -11.25 -2.14
CA SER A 72 -4.43 -10.24 -3.06
C SER A 72 -5.56 -9.44 -3.73
N LEU A 73 -6.66 -10.10 -4.10
CA LEU A 73 -7.83 -9.44 -4.68
C LEU A 73 -8.50 -8.49 -3.68
N LEU A 74 -8.68 -8.92 -2.42
CA LEU A 74 -9.24 -8.06 -1.37
C LEU A 74 -8.34 -6.85 -1.08
N PHE A 75 -7.02 -7.04 -1.05
CA PHE A 75 -6.06 -5.93 -0.94
C PHE A 75 -6.15 -4.96 -2.12
N CYS A 76 -6.31 -5.48 -3.35
CA CYS A 76 -6.46 -4.65 -4.55
C CYS A 76 -7.75 -3.81 -4.49
N VAL A 77 -8.87 -4.40 -4.07
CA VAL A 77 -10.13 -3.68 -3.88
C VAL A 77 -10.00 -2.58 -2.81
N GLN A 78 -9.40 -2.91 -1.66
CA GLN A 78 -9.12 -1.92 -0.59
C GLN A 78 -8.26 -0.77 -1.11
N THR A 79 -7.21 -1.09 -1.87
CA THR A 79 -6.34 -0.09 -2.51
C THR A 79 -7.14 0.80 -3.47
N GLY A 80 -7.99 0.22 -4.32
CA GLY A 80 -8.83 0.96 -5.25
C GLY A 80 -9.78 1.94 -4.55
N ILE A 81 -10.43 1.49 -3.47
CA ILE A 81 -11.30 2.35 -2.63
C ILE A 81 -10.47 3.48 -1.99
N GLY A 82 -9.33 3.16 -1.38
CA GLY A 82 -8.45 4.13 -0.74
C GLY A 82 -7.95 5.21 -1.71
N VAL A 83 -7.51 4.81 -2.90
CA VAL A 83 -7.09 5.73 -3.97
C VAL A 83 -8.26 6.58 -4.45
N GLY A 84 -9.45 6.01 -4.60
CA GLY A 84 -10.65 6.75 -5.00
C GLY A 84 -11.00 7.86 -4.01
N ILE A 85 -10.99 7.56 -2.71
CA ILE A 85 -11.22 8.53 -1.64
C ILE A 85 -10.15 9.63 -1.67
N MET A 86 -8.87 9.25 -1.78
CA MET A 86 -7.75 10.20 -1.83
C MET A 86 -7.85 11.13 -3.05
N ALA A 87 -8.17 10.59 -4.23
CA ALA A 87 -8.34 11.37 -5.45
C ALA A 87 -9.50 12.36 -5.33
N PHE A 88 -10.63 11.95 -4.73
CA PHE A 88 -11.76 12.83 -4.47
C PHE A 88 -11.37 14.03 -3.59
N PHE A 89 -10.69 13.79 -2.47
CA PHE A 89 -10.25 14.87 -1.59
C PHE A 89 -9.26 15.81 -2.27
N LEU A 90 -8.26 15.27 -2.97
CA LEU A 90 -7.30 16.08 -3.73
C LEU A 90 -8.01 16.94 -4.79
N GLY A 91 -8.98 16.37 -5.52
CA GLY A 91 -9.81 17.10 -6.48
C GLY A 91 -10.58 18.24 -5.81
N ARG A 92 -11.24 17.97 -4.68
CA ARG A 92 -12.00 18.96 -3.91
C ARG A 92 -11.11 20.10 -3.37
N PHE A 93 -9.88 19.79 -2.94
CA PHE A 93 -8.94 20.83 -2.51
C PHE A 93 -8.49 21.75 -3.66
N VAL A 94 -8.29 21.18 -4.85
CA VAL A 94 -7.95 21.97 -6.05
C VAL A 94 -9.12 22.86 -6.47
N GLU A 95 -10.35 22.33 -6.45
CA GLU A 95 -11.58 23.08 -6.75
C GLU A 95 -11.78 24.25 -5.79
N ARG A 96 -11.74 24.00 -4.47
CA ARG A 96 -11.87 25.06 -3.45
C ARG A 96 -10.85 26.18 -3.62
N LYS A 97 -9.62 25.85 -4.03
CA LYS A 97 -8.57 26.83 -4.30
C LYS A 97 -8.83 27.66 -5.56
N LYS A 98 -9.54 27.13 -6.56
CA LYS A 98 -9.95 27.90 -7.74
C LYS A 98 -11.08 28.86 -7.39
N LEU A 99 -12.13 28.37 -6.74
CA LEU A 99 -13.28 29.19 -6.33
C LEU A 99 -12.87 30.33 -5.38
N GLY A 100 -12.04 30.06 -4.38
CA GLY A 100 -11.56 31.09 -3.46
C GLY A 100 -10.61 32.13 -4.09
N LYS A 101 -10.15 31.92 -5.33
CA LYS A 101 -9.43 32.94 -6.11
C LYS A 101 -10.40 33.79 -6.93
N GLU A 102 -11.43 33.19 -7.53
CA GLU A 102 -12.48 33.91 -8.24
C GLU A 102 -13.22 34.88 -7.30
N ASP A 103 -13.48 34.49 -6.05
CA ASP A 103 -14.08 35.37 -5.03
C ASP A 103 -13.17 36.52 -4.57
N GLN A 104 -11.84 36.44 -4.78
CA GLN A 104 -10.89 37.53 -4.46
C GLN A 104 -10.65 38.49 -5.63
N GLU A 105 -11.08 38.13 -6.84
CA GLU A 105 -10.94 38.95 -8.06
C GLU A 105 -12.23 39.76 -8.38
N LEU A 106 -13.30 39.58 -7.59
CA LEU A 106 -14.51 40.43 -7.55
C LEU A 106 -14.39 41.52 -6.48
#